data_AF-A6ES95-F1
#
_entry.id   AF-A6ES95-F1
#
_cell.length_a   1.000
_cell.length_b   1.000
_cell.length_c   1.000
_cell.angle_alpha   90.00
_cell.angle_beta   90.00
_cell.angle_gamma   90.00
#
_symmetry.space_group_name_H-M   'P 1'
#
loop_
_entity.id
_entity.type
_entity.pdbx_description
1 polymer ?
#
loop_
_entity_poly.entity_id
_entity_poly.type
_entity_poly.pdbx_seq_one_letter_code
_entity_poly.pdbx_strand_id
1 'polypeptide(L)'
;MKPFIVVFLLAVTVFSGCSEIKPKGEKEIHAFVKEWNDMHILLKAPYLRDSYMDVVQYYGVERTNFEVEQHKEMLFEDFPDYTQQIKNNQLTITKEGGSYLVVFEKEVQYNGIEATYESYLLLTLSNSKYKILREGVANDGKHLDVPIFPNNFDRRLAAQQNRKLYGDFNGDDLSDYAYVTAPVLLNAAKTTTKAKTTALCEGACTSVIHFSAPNLTAIAVEDVYSSQLENLRDLNSDGADEIGFWDFKSNAKSLYVFNATTGTLLTPPVYINTAVHKNMKLIDVIKKTGPNKITVTRSKEQAGTWILESEIVVLD
;
A
#
# COMPACT_ATOMS: atom_id res chain seq x y z
N MET A 1 19.65 24.87 80.31
CA MET A 1 18.22 24.69 79.99
C MET A 1 17.86 25.57 78.79
N LYS A 2 17.20 24.97 77.79
CA LYS A 2 16.70 25.52 76.50
C LYS A 2 17.76 25.83 75.40
N PRO A 3 17.42 25.67 74.11
CA PRO A 3 16.65 24.57 73.53
C PRO A 3 17.27 23.99 72.23
N PHE A 4 16.83 22.77 71.93
CA PHE A 4 17.00 22.03 70.67
C PHE A 4 16.56 22.85 69.45
N ILE A 5 17.37 22.83 68.38
CA ILE A 5 16.91 23.06 67.00
C ILE A 5 17.18 21.75 66.25
N VAL A 6 16.10 21.01 66.00
CA VAL A 6 16.07 19.82 65.16
C VAL A 6 16.10 20.30 63.70
N VAL A 7 17.20 20.07 63.00
CA VAL A 7 17.27 20.25 61.55
C VAL A 7 16.64 19.02 60.90
N PHE A 8 15.43 19.21 60.37
CA PHE A 8 14.68 18.21 59.63
C PHE A 8 15.24 18.13 58.20
N LEU A 9 16.19 17.22 57.97
CA LEU A 9 16.67 16.88 56.63
C LEU A 9 15.63 15.97 55.96
N LEU A 10 14.72 16.59 55.20
CA LEU A 10 13.76 15.92 54.34
C LEU A 10 14.53 15.32 53.15
N ALA A 11 15.00 14.09 53.29
CA ALA A 11 15.53 13.30 52.18
C ALA A 11 14.36 12.85 51.29
N VAL A 12 13.93 13.73 50.38
CA VAL A 12 13.04 13.37 49.27
C VAL A 12 13.87 12.54 48.30
N THR A 13 13.84 11.23 48.49
CA THR A 13 14.28 10.26 47.48
C THR A 13 13.24 10.27 46.37
N VAL A 14 13.45 11.14 45.39
CA VAL A 14 12.80 11.02 44.09
C VAL A 14 13.34 9.74 43.46
N PHE A 15 12.62 8.63 43.66
CA PHE A 15 12.70 7.49 42.76
C PHE A 15 12.21 7.98 41.40
N SER A 16 13.14 8.53 40.62
CA SER A 16 13.02 8.64 39.17
C SER A 16 12.90 7.23 38.63
N GLY A 17 11.68 6.68 38.67
CA GLY A 17 11.28 5.55 37.83
C GLY A 17 11.22 6.03 36.39
N CYS A 18 12.37 6.42 35.83
CA CYS A 18 12.60 6.21 34.42
C CYS A 18 12.50 4.70 34.26
N SER A 19 11.38 4.21 33.74
CA SER A 19 11.36 2.91 33.10
C SER A 19 12.38 2.99 31.96
N GLU A 20 13.63 2.65 32.28
CA GLU A 20 14.65 2.33 31.31
C GLU A 20 14.03 1.27 30.41
N ILE A 21 13.66 1.67 29.20
CA ILE A 21 13.35 0.76 28.13
C ILE A 21 14.61 -0.07 27.97
N LYS A 22 14.60 -1.30 28.49
CA LYS A 22 15.72 -2.23 28.30
C LYS A 22 16.06 -2.22 26.81
N PRO A 23 17.31 -1.93 26.43
CA PRO A 23 17.68 -1.94 25.03
C PRO A 23 17.35 -3.32 24.49
N LYS A 24 16.39 -3.39 23.55
CA LYS A 24 16.15 -4.59 22.77
C LYS A 24 17.46 -4.92 22.07
N GLY A 25 17.98 -6.12 22.30
CA GLY A 25 19.28 -6.58 21.83
C GLY A 25 19.17 -7.52 20.65
N GLU A 26 20.27 -8.23 20.36
CA GLU A 26 20.36 -9.19 19.25
C GLU A 26 19.30 -10.29 19.36
N LYS A 27 18.95 -10.73 20.57
CA LYS A 27 17.94 -11.78 20.77
C LYS A 27 16.56 -11.37 20.25
N GLU A 28 16.15 -10.13 20.50
CA GLU A 28 14.88 -9.59 20.01
C GLU A 28 14.91 -9.37 18.49
N ILE A 29 16.07 -9.06 17.92
CA ILE A 29 16.27 -8.98 16.46
C ILE A 29 16.12 -10.36 15.83
N HIS A 30 16.77 -11.39 16.39
CA HIS A 30 16.61 -12.77 15.95
C HIS A 30 15.15 -13.21 15.99
N ALA A 31 14.43 -12.90 17.08
CA ALA A 31 13.02 -13.23 17.21
C ALA A 31 12.16 -12.51 16.14
N PHE A 32 12.41 -11.21 15.93
CA PHE A 32 11.71 -10.43 14.91
C PHE A 32 11.92 -10.99 13.50
N VAL A 33 13.18 -11.26 13.13
CA VAL A 33 13.52 -11.76 11.79
C VAL A 33 12.95 -13.15 11.55
N LYS A 34 12.94 -14.01 12.58
CA LYS A 34 12.30 -15.32 12.52
C LYS A 34 10.79 -15.19 12.33
N GLU A 35 10.12 -14.35 13.12
CA GLU A 35 8.67 -14.11 13.00
C GLU A 35 8.31 -13.57 11.62
N TRP A 36 9.06 -12.59 11.13
CA TRP A 36 8.93 -12.06 9.77
C TRP A 36 9.10 -13.16 8.70
N ASN A 37 10.08 -14.04 8.85
CA ASN A 37 10.28 -15.17 7.95
C ASN A 37 9.08 -16.14 7.99
N ASP A 38 8.59 -16.48 9.17
CA ASP A 38 7.47 -17.39 9.40
C ASP A 38 6.10 -16.83 8.93
N MET A 39 6.06 -15.54 8.57
CA MET A 39 4.91 -14.86 7.95
C MET A 39 4.91 -14.92 6.42
N HIS A 40 5.95 -15.48 5.77
CA HIS A 40 6.03 -15.59 4.31
C HIS A 40 5.18 -16.76 3.75
N ILE A 41 3.89 -16.69 4.03
CA ILE A 41 2.84 -17.58 3.51
C ILE A 41 1.60 -16.76 3.18
N LEU A 42 0.78 -17.23 2.22
CA LEU A 42 -0.42 -16.52 1.77
C LEU A 42 -1.33 -16.09 2.93
N LEU A 43 -1.60 -16.99 3.87
CA LEU A 43 -2.50 -16.73 5.01
C LEU A 43 -2.03 -15.59 5.93
N LYS A 44 -0.73 -15.30 5.96
CA LYS A 44 -0.15 -14.29 6.84
C LYS A 44 0.32 -13.03 6.11
N ALA A 45 0.17 -13.00 4.77
CA ALA A 45 0.62 -11.88 3.95
C ALA A 45 0.08 -10.51 4.44
N PRO A 46 -1.21 -10.37 4.84
CA PRO A 46 -1.72 -9.08 5.31
C PRO A 46 -1.03 -8.58 6.60
N TYR A 47 -0.50 -9.48 7.42
CA TYR A 47 0.21 -9.14 8.66
C TYR A 47 1.67 -8.71 8.41
N LEU A 48 2.24 -8.98 7.23
CA LEU A 48 3.59 -8.58 6.91
C LEU A 48 3.74 -7.06 6.96
N ARG A 49 2.70 -6.30 6.60
CA ARG A 49 2.66 -4.82 6.68
C ARG A 49 3.11 -4.29 8.04
N ASP A 50 2.73 -4.96 9.13
CA ASP A 50 3.07 -4.57 10.49
C ASP A 50 4.56 -4.73 10.82
N SER A 51 5.32 -5.44 9.98
CA SER A 51 6.78 -5.54 10.10
C SER A 51 7.52 -4.36 9.50
N TYR A 52 6.88 -3.58 8.61
CA TYR A 52 7.55 -2.51 7.87
C TYR A 52 7.25 -1.11 8.44
N MET A 53 8.17 -0.18 8.20
CA MET A 53 7.94 1.27 8.33
C MET A 53 6.91 1.74 7.31
N ASP A 54 6.25 2.88 7.55
CA ASP A 54 5.25 3.44 6.62
C ASP A 54 5.82 3.64 5.20
N VAL A 55 7.10 4.00 5.12
CA VAL A 55 7.90 4.09 3.90
C VAL A 55 9.19 3.28 4.09
N VAL A 56 9.56 2.49 3.08
CA VAL A 56 10.63 1.49 3.15
C VAL A 56 11.45 1.47 1.87
N GLN A 57 12.78 1.30 1.98
CA GLN A 57 13.61 1.00 0.81
C GLN A 57 13.48 -0.49 0.49
N TYR A 58 12.63 -0.82 -0.48
CA TYR A 58 12.30 -2.19 -0.87
C TYR A 58 13.00 -2.54 -2.18
N TYR A 59 14.00 -3.42 -2.11
CA TYR A 59 14.82 -3.87 -3.26
C TYR A 59 15.39 -2.71 -4.08
N GLY A 60 15.83 -1.65 -3.40
CA GLY A 60 16.42 -0.47 -4.04
C GLY A 60 15.42 0.60 -4.47
N VAL A 61 14.11 0.40 -4.31
CA VAL A 61 13.06 1.38 -4.61
C VAL A 61 12.32 1.77 -3.33
N GLU A 62 12.00 3.05 -3.16
CA GLU A 62 11.18 3.51 -2.04
C GLU A 62 9.72 3.09 -2.24
N ARG A 63 9.11 2.47 -1.23
CA ARG A 63 7.72 1.98 -1.27
C ARG A 63 7.02 2.20 0.06
N THR A 64 5.70 2.35 0.01
CA THR A 64 4.84 2.30 1.18
C THR A 64 4.71 0.88 1.71
N ASN A 65 4.40 0.71 3.00
CA ASN A 65 4.14 -0.63 3.56
C ASN A 65 2.95 -1.35 2.91
N PHE A 66 2.01 -0.61 2.33
CA PHE A 66 0.88 -1.15 1.58
C PHE A 66 1.33 -1.73 0.24
N GLU A 67 2.19 -1.04 -0.51
CA GLU A 67 2.75 -1.56 -1.77
C GLU A 67 3.62 -2.80 -1.53
N VAL A 68 4.27 -2.89 -0.37
CA VAL A 68 5.02 -4.09 0.04
C VAL A 68 4.07 -5.26 0.34
N GLU A 69 2.98 -5.02 1.08
CA GLU A 69 1.93 -6.02 1.36
C GLU A 69 1.35 -6.57 0.05
N GLN A 70 0.92 -5.69 -0.85
CA GLN A 70 0.39 -6.06 -2.16
C GLN A 70 1.37 -6.90 -2.97
N HIS A 71 2.67 -6.56 -2.96
CA HIS A 71 3.67 -7.39 -3.63
C HIS A 71 3.77 -8.79 -3.02
N LYS A 72 3.74 -8.90 -1.69
CA LYS A 72 3.82 -10.19 -1.02
C LYS A 72 2.57 -11.03 -1.30
N GLU A 73 1.38 -10.43 -1.28
CA GLU A 73 0.13 -11.12 -1.65
C GLU A 73 0.22 -11.70 -3.08
N MET A 74 0.63 -10.88 -4.06
CA MET A 74 0.79 -11.34 -5.44
C MET A 74 1.86 -12.41 -5.59
N LEU A 75 2.97 -12.30 -4.87
CA LEU A 75 4.00 -13.34 -4.84
C LEU A 75 3.41 -14.68 -4.43
N PHE A 76 2.58 -14.71 -3.39
CA PHE A 76 2.00 -15.97 -2.90
C PHE A 76 0.83 -16.48 -3.77
N GLU A 77 0.15 -15.59 -4.50
CA GLU A 77 -0.84 -15.97 -5.51
C GLU A 77 -0.18 -16.57 -6.77
N ASP A 78 0.88 -15.93 -7.28
CA ASP A 78 1.63 -16.35 -8.47
C ASP A 78 2.42 -17.65 -8.23
N PHE A 79 2.90 -17.84 -6.99
CA PHE A 79 3.69 -18.99 -6.58
C PHE A 79 3.08 -19.62 -5.31
N PRO A 80 1.99 -20.39 -5.45
CA PRO A 80 1.32 -21.03 -4.31
C PRO A 80 2.21 -22.02 -3.54
N ASP A 81 3.27 -22.53 -4.19
CA ASP A 81 4.29 -23.38 -3.60
C ASP A 81 5.48 -22.60 -3.02
N TYR A 82 5.42 -21.26 -3.01
CA TYR A 82 6.49 -20.43 -2.47
C TYR A 82 6.76 -20.76 -1.01
N THR A 83 8.00 -21.11 -0.72
CA THR A 83 8.50 -21.21 0.65
C THR A 83 9.79 -20.41 0.81
N GLN A 84 10.05 -19.98 2.04
CA GLN A 84 11.24 -19.23 2.41
C GLN A 84 11.76 -19.68 3.77
N GLN A 85 13.08 -19.84 3.86
CA GLN A 85 13.75 -20.06 5.13
C GLN A 85 15.09 -19.33 5.19
N ILE A 86 15.56 -19.13 6.42
CA ILE A 86 16.89 -18.57 6.69
C ILE A 86 17.83 -19.75 6.84
N LYS A 87 18.82 -19.83 5.95
CA LYS A 87 19.74 -20.97 5.92
C LYS A 87 20.43 -21.13 7.26
N ASN A 88 20.35 -22.34 7.81
CA ASN A 88 20.91 -22.70 9.12
C ASN A 88 20.49 -21.78 10.28
N ASN A 89 19.42 -20.99 10.13
CA ASN A 89 19.03 -19.93 11.08
C ASN A 89 20.17 -18.94 11.42
N GLN A 90 21.12 -18.74 10.51
CA GLN A 90 22.27 -17.88 10.72
C GLN A 90 21.98 -16.44 10.29
N LEU A 91 22.21 -15.50 11.20
CA LEU A 91 22.13 -14.06 10.96
C LEU A 91 23.47 -13.42 11.34
N THR A 92 23.89 -12.44 10.54
CA THR A 92 24.96 -11.50 10.91
C THR A 92 24.31 -10.16 11.24
N ILE A 93 24.46 -9.67 12.47
CA ILE A 93 23.82 -8.44 12.95
C ILE A 93 24.90 -7.39 13.20
N THR A 94 24.80 -6.25 12.51
CA THR A 94 25.69 -5.10 12.67
C THR A 94 24.88 -3.89 13.11
N LYS A 95 25.30 -3.21 14.19
CA LYS A 95 24.63 -1.98 14.65
C LYS A 95 25.17 -0.77 13.88
N GLU A 96 24.27 -0.01 13.26
CA GLU A 96 24.61 1.14 12.42
C GLU A 96 23.70 2.33 12.74
N GLY A 97 24.23 3.39 13.35
CA GLY A 97 23.52 4.67 13.48
C GLY A 97 22.13 4.61 14.14
N GLY A 98 21.93 3.74 15.13
CA GLY A 98 20.63 3.53 15.78
C GLY A 98 19.71 2.52 15.09
N SER A 99 20.17 1.92 14.00
CA SER A 99 19.54 0.81 13.29
C SER A 99 20.40 -0.45 13.40
N TYR A 100 19.86 -1.57 12.93
CA TYR A 100 20.54 -2.86 12.91
C TYR A 100 20.47 -3.41 11.49
N LEU A 101 21.62 -3.54 10.84
CA LEU A 101 21.76 -4.26 9.58
C LEU A 101 21.83 -5.76 9.90
N VAL A 102 20.87 -6.52 9.38
CA VAL A 102 20.81 -7.97 9.50
C VAL A 102 21.07 -8.56 8.13
N VAL A 103 22.13 -9.36 7.99
CA VAL A 103 22.50 -10.05 6.74
C VAL A 103 22.34 -11.56 6.95
N PHE A 104 21.78 -12.25 5.96
CA PHE A 104 21.52 -13.68 6.02
C PHE A 104 21.39 -14.31 4.63
N GLU A 105 21.62 -15.62 4.54
CA GLU A 105 21.30 -16.40 3.33
C GLU A 105 19.83 -16.83 3.38
N LYS A 106 19.06 -16.35 2.41
CA LYS A 106 17.65 -16.69 2.23
C LYS A 106 17.52 -17.81 1.21
N GLU A 107 17.01 -18.95 1.65
CA GLU A 107 16.65 -20.07 0.77
C GLU A 107 15.18 -19.96 0.41
N VAL A 108 14.87 -20.10 -0.88
CA VAL A 108 13.50 -20.07 -1.40
C VAL A 108 13.25 -21.25 -2.32
N GLN A 109 12.01 -21.70 -2.34
CA GLN A 109 11.50 -22.68 -3.29
C GLN A 109 10.24 -22.12 -3.95
N TYR A 110 10.11 -22.21 -5.27
CA TYR A 110 8.92 -21.80 -6.03
C TYR A 110 8.94 -22.40 -7.45
N ASN A 111 7.80 -22.84 -7.98
CA ASN A 111 7.69 -23.50 -9.29
C ASN A 111 8.78 -24.58 -9.55
N GLY A 112 9.14 -25.35 -8.53
CA GLY A 112 10.22 -26.37 -8.60
C GLY A 112 11.64 -25.81 -8.71
N ILE A 113 11.83 -24.49 -8.58
CA ILE A 113 13.14 -23.83 -8.48
C ILE A 113 13.53 -23.75 -7.02
N GLU A 114 14.76 -24.13 -6.71
CA GLU A 114 15.41 -23.88 -5.42
C GLU A 114 16.56 -22.88 -5.62
N ALA A 115 16.59 -21.83 -4.81
CA ALA A 115 17.61 -20.79 -4.92
C ALA A 115 17.98 -20.22 -3.55
N THR A 116 19.22 -19.75 -3.44
CA THR A 116 19.74 -19.07 -2.25
C THR A 116 20.18 -17.66 -2.62
N TYR A 117 19.77 -16.68 -1.83
CA TYR A 117 20.10 -15.27 -2.03
C TYR A 117 20.68 -14.67 -0.75
N GLU A 118 21.84 -14.04 -0.85
CA GLU A 118 22.35 -13.18 0.23
C GLU A 118 21.40 -11.98 0.36
N SER A 119 20.72 -11.89 1.50
CA SER A 119 19.63 -10.95 1.76
C SER A 119 19.95 -10.10 2.97
N TYR A 120 19.33 -8.93 3.05
CA TYR A 120 19.48 -8.06 4.20
C TYR A 120 18.19 -7.36 4.59
N LEU A 121 18.08 -7.08 5.90
CA LEU A 121 17.09 -6.19 6.49
C LEU A 121 17.82 -5.10 7.27
N LEU A 122 17.47 -3.83 7.04
CA LEU A 122 17.85 -2.75 7.95
C LEU A 122 16.68 -2.49 8.90
N LEU A 123 16.86 -2.79 10.17
CA LEU A 123 15.84 -2.66 11.20
C LEU A 123 16.02 -1.39 12.02
N THR A 124 14.94 -0.71 12.33
CA THR A 124 14.92 0.43 13.24
C THR A 124 13.91 0.21 14.36
N LEU A 125 14.11 0.87 15.50
CA LEU A 125 13.18 0.82 16.62
C LEU A 125 12.19 1.99 16.49
N SER A 126 10.92 1.69 16.26
CA SER A 126 9.83 2.66 16.16
C SER A 126 8.72 2.28 17.13
N ASN A 127 8.29 3.22 17.98
CA ASN A 127 7.27 2.98 19.03
C ASN A 127 7.55 1.71 19.85
N SER A 128 8.81 1.52 20.25
CA SER A 128 9.29 0.35 20.99
C SER A 128 9.12 -0.99 20.28
N LYS A 129 8.87 -1.04 18.96
CA LYS A 129 8.84 -2.26 18.13
C LYS A 129 9.89 -2.16 17.02
N TYR A 130 10.46 -3.30 16.64
CA TYR A 130 11.31 -3.34 15.45
C TYR A 130 10.46 -3.19 14.21
N LYS A 131 10.96 -2.41 13.25
CA LYS A 131 10.37 -2.20 11.95
C LYS A 131 11.47 -2.28 10.90
N ILE A 132 11.13 -2.85 9.74
CA ILE A 132 11.99 -2.89 8.57
C ILE A 132 11.98 -1.50 7.95
N LEU A 133 13.17 -0.91 7.83
CA LEU A 133 13.44 0.34 7.11
C LEU A 133 13.95 0.05 5.68
N ARG A 134 14.66 -1.08 5.50
CA ARG A 134 15.10 -1.56 4.19
C ARG A 134 15.03 -3.07 4.10
N GLU A 135 14.60 -3.60 2.96
CA GLU A 135 14.70 -5.02 2.58
C GLU A 135 15.36 -5.10 1.22
N GLY A 136 16.30 -6.04 1.05
CA GLY A 136 16.89 -6.28 -0.25
C GLY A 136 17.74 -7.53 -0.31
N VAL A 137 18.36 -7.72 -1.47
CA VAL A 137 19.38 -8.74 -1.73
C VAL A 137 20.71 -8.06 -2.05
N ALA A 138 21.82 -8.74 -1.79
CA ALA A 138 23.15 -8.25 -2.14
C ALA A 138 23.19 -7.96 -3.65
N ASN A 139 23.72 -6.79 -4.00
CA ASN A 139 23.71 -6.29 -5.37
C ASN A 139 24.92 -6.85 -6.14
N ASP A 140 24.82 -8.08 -6.60
CA ASP A 140 25.82 -8.73 -7.45
C ASP A 140 25.49 -8.64 -8.96
N GLY A 141 24.43 -7.89 -9.30
CA GLY A 141 23.95 -7.70 -10.67
C GLY A 141 23.24 -8.92 -11.28
N LYS A 142 23.02 -10.02 -10.53
CA LYS A 142 22.48 -11.29 -11.08
C LYS A 142 21.01 -11.57 -10.76
N HIS A 143 20.38 -10.75 -9.91
CA HIS A 143 19.12 -11.13 -9.29
C HIS A 143 17.94 -10.20 -9.58
N LEU A 144 18.13 -9.11 -10.32
CA LEU A 144 17.09 -8.10 -10.51
C LEU A 144 15.92 -8.56 -11.40
N ASP A 145 16.08 -9.63 -12.20
CA ASP A 145 15.04 -10.12 -13.12
C ASP A 145 14.28 -11.35 -12.60
N VAL A 146 14.58 -11.84 -11.39
CA VAL A 146 13.94 -13.05 -10.86
C VAL A 146 12.44 -12.78 -10.57
N PRO A 147 11.51 -13.66 -11.01
CA PRO A 147 10.06 -13.44 -10.91
C PRO A 147 9.51 -13.17 -9.51
N ILE A 148 10.19 -13.64 -8.47
CA ILE A 148 9.79 -13.48 -7.06
C ILE A 148 10.19 -12.12 -6.47
N PHE A 149 10.93 -11.28 -7.21
CA PHE A 149 11.38 -9.97 -6.76
C PHE A 149 10.60 -8.81 -7.39
N PRO A 150 10.62 -7.63 -6.75
CA PRO A 150 9.64 -6.57 -7.01
C PRO A 150 9.83 -5.85 -8.35
N ASN A 151 10.97 -6.00 -9.03
CA ASN A 151 11.15 -5.42 -10.36
C ASN A 151 10.18 -6.03 -11.37
N ASN A 152 9.81 -7.31 -11.18
CA ASN A 152 8.73 -7.94 -11.94
C ASN A 152 7.36 -7.49 -11.45
N PHE A 153 7.23 -7.04 -10.20
CA PHE A 153 6.00 -6.46 -9.68
C PHE A 153 5.68 -5.11 -10.31
N ASP A 154 6.63 -4.22 -10.59
CA ASP A 154 6.31 -2.93 -11.21
C ASP A 154 5.78 -3.11 -12.64
N ARG A 155 6.41 -4.00 -13.41
CA ARG A 155 5.91 -4.44 -14.73
C ARG A 155 4.56 -5.13 -14.64
N ARG A 156 4.28 -5.84 -13.55
CA ARG A 156 3.01 -6.54 -13.32
C ARG A 156 1.93 -5.69 -12.67
N LEU A 157 2.24 -4.62 -11.95
CA LEU A 157 1.24 -3.65 -11.50
C LEU A 157 0.68 -2.94 -12.73
N ALA A 158 1.57 -2.59 -13.66
CA ALA A 158 1.20 -2.15 -15.00
C ALA A 158 0.38 -3.21 -15.77
N ALA A 159 0.56 -4.51 -15.49
CA ALA A 159 -0.24 -5.59 -16.08
C ALA A 159 -1.53 -5.94 -15.31
N GLN A 160 -1.58 -5.75 -13.99
CA GLN A 160 -2.74 -5.93 -13.11
C GLN A 160 -3.73 -4.78 -13.23
N GLN A 161 -3.30 -3.64 -13.75
CA GLN A 161 -4.20 -2.63 -14.32
C GLN A 161 -5.07 -3.24 -15.45
N ASN A 162 -4.69 -4.39 -16.04
CA ASN A 162 -5.55 -5.19 -16.93
C ASN A 162 -6.41 -6.26 -16.22
N ARG A 163 -6.61 -6.20 -14.89
CA ARG A 163 -7.53 -7.14 -14.23
C ARG A 163 -8.95 -6.87 -14.75
N LYS A 164 -9.51 -7.89 -15.41
CA LYS A 164 -10.89 -7.89 -15.88
C LYS A 164 -11.82 -7.76 -14.67
N LEU A 165 -12.45 -6.61 -14.52
CA LEU A 165 -13.56 -6.39 -13.59
C LEU A 165 -14.83 -6.86 -14.28
N TYR A 166 -15.50 -7.87 -13.75
CA TYR A 166 -16.74 -8.38 -14.34
C TYR A 166 -17.98 -7.62 -13.83
N GLY A 167 -18.95 -7.41 -14.72
CA GLY A 167 -20.19 -6.69 -14.45
C GLY A 167 -21.12 -6.68 -15.66
N ASP A 168 -22.36 -6.26 -15.48
CA ASP A 168 -23.30 -6.01 -16.57
C ASP A 168 -23.22 -4.54 -16.97
N PHE A 169 -22.17 -4.13 -17.68
CA PHE A 169 -21.90 -2.71 -17.94
C PHE A 169 -22.75 -2.12 -19.07
N ASN A 170 -23.38 -2.95 -19.90
CA ASN A 170 -24.20 -2.52 -21.03
C ASN A 170 -25.72 -2.69 -20.75
N GLY A 171 -26.11 -3.32 -19.63
CA GLY A 171 -27.49 -3.48 -19.18
C GLY A 171 -28.27 -4.55 -19.94
N ASP A 172 -27.60 -5.60 -20.42
CA ASP A 172 -28.22 -6.70 -21.18
C ASP A 172 -28.45 -7.99 -20.37
N ASP A 173 -28.27 -7.91 -19.05
CA ASP A 173 -28.31 -9.02 -18.08
C ASP A 173 -27.22 -10.10 -18.29
N LEU A 174 -26.22 -9.85 -19.15
CA LEU A 174 -25.07 -10.74 -19.36
C LEU A 174 -23.80 -10.17 -18.71
N SER A 175 -22.90 -11.07 -18.27
CA SER A 175 -21.64 -10.64 -17.69
C SER A 175 -20.64 -10.23 -18.77
N ASP A 176 -20.26 -8.97 -18.75
CA ASP A 176 -19.14 -8.37 -19.45
C ASP A 176 -17.92 -8.21 -18.53
N TYR A 177 -16.83 -7.65 -19.07
CA TYR A 177 -15.70 -7.18 -18.27
C TYR A 177 -15.17 -5.80 -18.71
N ALA A 178 -14.61 -5.09 -17.76
CA ALA A 178 -13.84 -3.86 -17.96
C ALA A 178 -12.37 -4.04 -17.53
N TYR A 179 -11.45 -3.28 -18.11
CA TYR A 179 -10.03 -3.25 -17.72
C TYR A 179 -9.40 -1.88 -17.99
N VAL A 180 -8.27 -1.57 -17.37
CA VAL A 180 -7.60 -0.26 -17.52
C VAL A 180 -6.26 -0.40 -18.23
N THR A 181 -6.04 0.43 -19.24
CA THR A 181 -4.70 0.70 -19.76
C THR A 181 -4.16 1.96 -19.10
N ALA A 182 -3.15 1.83 -18.24
CA ALA A 182 -2.52 2.96 -17.58
C ALA A 182 -1.49 3.67 -18.48
N PRO A 183 -1.12 4.92 -18.16
CA PRO A 183 -0.07 5.61 -18.91
C PRO A 183 1.30 4.96 -18.69
N VAL A 184 2.18 5.11 -19.68
CA VAL A 184 3.58 4.68 -19.58
C VAL A 184 4.31 5.61 -18.60
N LEU A 185 5.00 5.05 -17.61
CA LEU A 185 5.77 5.81 -16.63
C LEU A 185 7.22 6.03 -17.07
N LEU A 186 7.75 7.23 -16.82
CA LEU A 186 9.18 7.51 -16.99
C LEU A 186 9.95 6.78 -15.88
N ASN A 187 10.92 5.95 -16.27
CA ASN A 187 11.82 5.31 -15.32
C ASN A 187 12.54 6.38 -14.48
N ALA A 188 12.31 6.39 -13.17
CA ALA A 188 12.94 7.29 -12.19
C ALA A 188 14.45 7.03 -11.96
N ALA A 189 15.16 6.46 -12.94
CA ALA A 189 16.60 6.32 -12.93
C ALA A 189 17.23 7.59 -13.54
N LYS A 190 17.14 8.72 -12.82
CA LYS A 190 17.98 9.95 -12.85
C LYS A 190 17.14 11.16 -12.46
N THR A 191 17.15 11.54 -11.18
CA THR A 191 17.30 12.94 -10.73
C THR A 191 17.16 13.02 -9.21
N THR A 192 18.27 13.29 -8.54
CA THR A 192 18.40 13.54 -7.09
C THR A 192 18.04 14.98 -6.72
N THR A 193 16.93 15.50 -7.23
CA THR A 193 16.47 16.85 -6.87
C THR A 193 14.95 16.90 -6.87
N LYS A 194 14.39 17.26 -5.71
CA LYS A 194 12.97 17.60 -5.51
C LYS A 194 12.53 18.62 -6.57
N ALA A 195 11.96 18.16 -7.67
CA ALA A 195 11.25 18.95 -8.65
C ALA A 195 9.81 18.42 -8.75
N LYS A 196 8.87 19.35 -8.95
CA LYS A 196 7.42 19.15 -8.94
C LYS A 196 6.99 17.90 -9.70
N THR A 197 5.95 17.26 -9.17
CA THR A 197 5.26 16.01 -9.53
C THR A 197 4.68 15.91 -10.95
N THR A 198 5.24 16.59 -11.95
CA THR A 198 4.71 16.66 -13.32
C THR A 198 5.48 15.82 -14.35
N ALA A 199 6.42 14.97 -13.96
CA ALA A 199 7.25 14.20 -14.90
C ALA A 199 7.29 12.70 -14.56
N LEU A 200 6.13 12.12 -14.23
CA LEU A 200 5.99 10.68 -13.96
C LEU A 200 5.66 9.86 -15.20
N CYS A 201 5.06 10.45 -16.25
CA CYS A 201 4.61 9.72 -17.44
C CYS A 201 5.39 10.11 -18.71
N GLU A 202 5.58 9.15 -19.61
CA GLU A 202 6.05 9.39 -20.96
C GLU A 202 4.87 9.93 -21.78
N GLY A 203 4.75 11.25 -21.86
CA GLY A 203 3.63 11.93 -22.51
C GLY A 203 2.47 12.23 -21.56
N ALA A 204 1.23 12.11 -22.03
CA ALA A 204 0.04 12.39 -21.22
C ALA A 204 -0.17 11.29 -20.16
N CYS A 205 -0.36 11.68 -18.89
CA CYS A 205 -0.71 10.75 -17.81
C CYS A 205 -2.20 10.36 -17.89
N THR A 206 -2.60 9.66 -18.95
CA THR A 206 -4.00 9.29 -19.17
C THR A 206 -4.17 7.78 -19.01
N SER A 207 -5.06 7.39 -18.10
CA SER A 207 -5.54 6.02 -17.98
C SER A 207 -6.81 5.85 -18.84
N VAL A 208 -6.98 4.70 -19.47
CA VAL A 208 -8.15 4.41 -20.33
C VAL A 208 -8.87 3.16 -19.84
N ILE A 209 -10.15 3.29 -19.51
CA ILE A 209 -11.04 2.18 -19.17
C ILE A 209 -11.61 1.60 -20.47
N HIS A 210 -11.45 0.31 -20.68
CA HIS A 210 -11.97 -0.43 -21.82
C HIS A 210 -13.02 -1.44 -21.36
N PHE A 211 -13.98 -1.74 -22.23
CA PHE A 211 -15.05 -2.72 -21.98
C PHE A 211 -15.02 -3.85 -23.03
N SER A 212 -15.49 -5.04 -22.66
CA SER A 212 -15.67 -6.17 -23.60
C SER A 212 -16.88 -5.99 -24.50
N ALA A 213 -17.93 -5.32 -24.01
CA ALA A 213 -19.11 -5.00 -24.78
C ALA A 213 -18.74 -4.03 -25.92
N PRO A 214 -18.96 -4.41 -27.20
CA PRO A 214 -18.50 -3.62 -28.34
C PRO A 214 -19.28 -2.32 -28.56
N ASN A 215 -20.44 -2.17 -27.91
CA ASN A 215 -21.28 -0.97 -27.96
C ASN A 215 -20.88 0.07 -26.91
N LEU A 216 -19.99 -0.25 -25.96
CA LEU A 216 -19.52 0.69 -24.94
C LEU A 216 -18.26 1.43 -25.41
N THR A 217 -18.22 2.74 -25.14
CA THR A 217 -17.07 3.57 -25.49
C THR A 217 -16.05 3.56 -24.37
N ALA A 218 -14.76 3.50 -24.72
CA ALA A 218 -13.69 3.59 -23.74
C ALA A 218 -13.68 4.97 -23.04
N ILE A 219 -13.41 4.98 -21.73
CA ILE A 219 -13.42 6.21 -20.91
C ILE A 219 -11.97 6.60 -20.62
N ALA A 220 -11.56 7.80 -21.03
CA ALA A 220 -10.25 8.35 -20.72
C ALA A 220 -10.30 9.16 -19.41
N VAL A 221 -9.36 8.92 -18.51
CA VAL A 221 -9.20 9.65 -17.24
C VAL A 221 -7.80 10.27 -17.23
N GLU A 222 -7.77 11.60 -17.31
CA GLU A 222 -6.53 12.39 -17.37
C GLU A 222 -5.89 12.56 -15.99
N ASP A 223 -4.57 12.79 -15.99
CA ASP A 223 -3.72 12.96 -14.81
C ASP A 223 -3.78 11.81 -13.78
N VAL A 224 -3.99 10.59 -14.27
CA VAL A 224 -4.02 9.36 -13.46
C VAL A 224 -3.02 8.34 -13.97
N TYR A 225 -2.09 7.95 -13.09
CA TYR A 225 -1.04 6.97 -13.35
C TYR A 225 -1.12 5.72 -12.46
N SER A 226 -1.92 5.76 -11.40
CA SER A 226 -2.16 4.64 -10.49
C SER A 226 -3.65 4.56 -10.19
N SER A 227 -4.26 3.41 -10.50
CA SER A 227 -5.71 3.26 -10.45
C SER A 227 -6.18 1.83 -10.15
N GLN A 228 -7.45 1.73 -9.76
CA GLN A 228 -8.18 0.48 -9.55
C GLN A 228 -9.63 0.64 -9.96
N LEU A 229 -10.19 -0.37 -10.63
CA LEU A 229 -11.61 -0.43 -10.96
C LEU A 229 -12.44 -1.06 -9.84
N GLU A 230 -13.68 -0.60 -9.71
CA GLU A 230 -14.71 -1.16 -8.83
C GLU A 230 -16.02 -1.32 -9.62
N ASN A 231 -16.71 -2.44 -9.45
CA ASN A 231 -18.08 -2.58 -9.95
C ASN A 231 -19.00 -2.03 -8.85
N LEU A 232 -19.65 -0.91 -9.11
CA LEU A 232 -20.50 -0.22 -8.15
C LEU A 232 -21.95 -0.72 -8.17
N ARG A 233 -22.24 -1.71 -9.02
CA ARG A 233 -23.58 -2.17 -9.38
C ARG A 233 -24.41 -1.06 -9.99
N ASP A 234 -25.63 -1.40 -10.36
CA ASP A 234 -26.65 -0.45 -10.79
C ASP A 234 -27.01 0.55 -9.65
N LEU A 235 -26.53 1.79 -9.76
CA LEU A 235 -26.75 2.92 -8.85
C LEU A 235 -27.91 3.80 -9.30
N ASN A 236 -28.02 4.10 -10.60
CA ASN A 236 -29.06 4.98 -11.18
C ASN A 236 -30.32 4.24 -11.65
N SER A 237 -30.41 2.93 -11.44
CA SER A 237 -31.56 2.07 -11.78
C SER A 237 -31.89 2.03 -13.28
N ASP A 238 -30.89 2.19 -14.15
CA ASP A 238 -31.03 2.11 -15.60
C ASP A 238 -30.83 0.70 -16.18
N GLY A 239 -30.44 -0.26 -15.33
CA GLY A 239 -30.20 -1.65 -15.69
C GLY A 239 -28.73 -2.00 -15.93
N ALA A 240 -27.85 -1.02 -16.14
CA ALA A 240 -26.42 -1.24 -16.25
C ALA A 240 -25.70 -1.03 -14.91
N ASP A 241 -24.58 -1.73 -14.71
CA ASP A 241 -23.67 -1.53 -13.59
C ASP A 241 -22.81 -0.26 -13.81
N GLU A 242 -22.70 0.58 -12.79
CA GLU A 242 -21.75 1.69 -12.77
C GLU A 242 -20.32 1.23 -12.51
N ILE A 243 -19.38 1.98 -13.08
CA ILE A 243 -17.95 1.73 -12.90
C ILE A 243 -17.31 2.79 -12.01
N GLY A 244 -16.72 2.32 -10.91
CA GLY A 244 -15.86 3.08 -10.04
C GLY A 244 -14.43 3.02 -10.53
N PHE A 245 -13.75 4.16 -10.54
CA PHE A 245 -12.33 4.25 -10.88
C PHE A 245 -11.61 5.05 -9.81
N TRP A 246 -10.76 4.38 -9.04
CA TRP A 246 -9.88 5.02 -8.07
C TRP A 246 -8.67 5.64 -8.75
N ASP A 247 -8.36 6.88 -8.42
CA ASP A 247 -7.07 7.54 -8.68
C ASP A 247 -6.28 7.60 -7.36
N PHE A 248 -5.14 6.94 -7.29
CA PHE A 248 -4.29 6.91 -6.10
C PHE A 248 -3.12 7.88 -6.21
N LYS A 249 -2.98 8.72 -5.18
CA LYS A 249 -1.88 9.66 -4.99
C LYS A 249 -1.27 9.46 -3.60
N SER A 250 -0.05 9.94 -3.40
CA SER A 250 0.72 9.66 -2.17
C SER A 250 -0.01 9.95 -0.85
N ASN A 251 -0.83 11.00 -0.81
CA ASN A 251 -1.58 11.41 0.39
C ASN A 251 -3.08 11.58 0.14
N ALA A 252 -3.58 11.06 -0.98
CA ALA A 252 -4.99 11.18 -1.33
C ALA A 252 -5.44 10.08 -2.28
N LYS A 253 -6.74 9.84 -2.31
CA LYS A 253 -7.38 9.06 -3.38
C LYS A 253 -8.66 9.74 -3.83
N SER A 254 -8.99 9.63 -5.10
CA SER A 254 -10.24 10.14 -5.66
C SER A 254 -11.02 9.01 -6.32
N LEU A 255 -12.31 8.88 -6.01
CA LEU A 255 -13.20 7.95 -6.72
C LEU A 255 -13.95 8.70 -7.82
N TYR A 256 -13.77 8.27 -9.06
CA TYR A 256 -14.59 8.64 -10.19
C TYR A 256 -15.71 7.62 -10.34
N VAL A 257 -16.94 8.09 -10.53
CA VAL A 257 -18.14 7.24 -10.62
C VAL A 257 -18.76 7.51 -11.98
N PHE A 258 -18.59 6.57 -12.91
CA PHE A 258 -19.08 6.71 -14.27
C PHE A 258 -20.32 5.85 -14.50
N ASN A 259 -21.26 6.40 -15.27
CA ASN A 259 -22.20 5.57 -16.00
C ASN A 259 -21.43 4.91 -17.16
N ALA A 260 -21.41 3.57 -17.19
CA ALA A 260 -20.63 2.83 -18.18
C ALA A 260 -21.17 2.99 -19.61
N THR A 261 -22.49 3.16 -19.76
CA THR A 261 -23.15 3.29 -21.07
C THR A 261 -22.89 4.63 -21.75
N THR A 262 -22.87 5.72 -20.98
CA THR A 262 -22.68 7.07 -21.50
C THR A 262 -21.23 7.57 -21.37
N GLY A 263 -20.44 6.96 -20.49
CA GLY A 263 -19.10 7.41 -20.12
C GLY A 263 -19.08 8.69 -19.28
N THR A 264 -20.23 9.18 -18.81
CA THR A 264 -20.33 10.42 -18.04
C THR A 264 -20.18 10.19 -16.56
N LEU A 265 -19.58 11.15 -15.86
CA LEU A 265 -19.54 11.15 -14.40
C LEU A 265 -20.94 11.39 -13.83
N LEU A 266 -21.34 10.53 -12.89
CA LEU A 266 -22.60 10.67 -12.14
C LEU A 266 -22.50 11.66 -10.97
N THR A 267 -21.28 11.95 -10.53
CA THR A 267 -20.96 12.92 -9.49
C THR A 267 -19.56 13.47 -9.74
N PRO A 268 -19.24 14.69 -9.28
CA PRO A 268 -17.86 15.13 -9.17
C PRO A 268 -16.99 14.09 -8.43
N PRO A 269 -15.70 13.95 -8.79
CA PRO A 269 -14.82 12.96 -8.16
C PRO A 269 -14.79 13.09 -6.64
N VAL A 270 -14.91 11.95 -5.95
CA VAL A 270 -15.00 11.87 -4.50
C VAL A 270 -13.60 11.84 -3.90
N TYR A 271 -13.10 13.00 -3.48
CA TYR A 271 -11.77 13.15 -2.93
C TYR A 271 -11.67 12.71 -1.46
N ILE A 272 -10.65 11.92 -1.14
CA ILE A 272 -10.31 11.49 0.22
C ILE A 272 -8.85 11.83 0.50
N ASN A 273 -8.62 12.70 1.49
CA ASN A 273 -7.30 12.95 2.08
C ASN A 273 -6.92 11.77 2.98
N THR A 274 -6.06 10.87 2.49
CA THR A 274 -5.66 9.65 3.18
C THR A 274 -4.60 9.90 4.26
N ALA A 275 -3.96 11.07 4.27
CA ALA A 275 -3.08 11.45 5.38
C ALA A 275 -3.86 11.65 6.69
N VAL A 276 -5.11 12.14 6.60
CA VAL A 276 -6.00 12.37 7.74
C VAL A 276 -7.00 11.22 7.93
N HIS A 277 -7.75 10.87 6.88
CA HIS A 277 -8.81 9.85 6.93
C HIS A 277 -8.27 8.52 6.40
N LYS A 278 -7.58 7.77 7.25
CA LYS A 278 -6.95 6.49 6.92
C LYS A 278 -7.99 5.35 6.87
N ASN A 279 -7.72 4.33 6.04
CA ASN A 279 -8.46 3.06 5.99
C ASN A 279 -9.96 3.17 5.61
N MET A 280 -10.37 4.23 4.91
CA MET A 280 -11.73 4.34 4.35
C MET A 280 -11.98 3.24 3.31
N LYS A 281 -13.00 2.42 3.53
CA LYS A 281 -13.47 1.39 2.58
C LYS A 281 -14.39 2.03 1.53
N LEU A 282 -14.65 1.33 0.43
CA LEU A 282 -15.55 1.81 -0.63
C LEU A 282 -16.94 2.18 -0.10
N ILE A 283 -17.51 1.34 0.78
CA ILE A 283 -18.84 1.58 1.39
C ILE A 283 -18.89 2.81 2.31
N ASP A 284 -17.73 3.26 2.82
CA ASP A 284 -17.62 4.48 3.62
C ASP A 284 -17.57 5.74 2.74
N VAL A 285 -17.35 5.57 1.43
CA VAL A 285 -17.18 6.66 0.45
C VAL A 285 -18.41 6.80 -0.43
N ILE A 286 -19.01 5.69 -0.85
CA ILE A 286 -20.20 5.68 -1.70
C ILE A 286 -21.18 4.58 -1.28
N LYS A 287 -22.47 4.91 -1.29
CA LYS A 287 -23.55 3.98 -0.99
C LYS A 287 -24.82 4.35 -1.75
N LYS A 288 -25.49 3.37 -2.38
CA LYS A 288 -26.88 3.54 -2.88
C LYS A 288 -27.82 3.75 -1.70
N THR A 289 -28.51 4.88 -1.67
CA THR A 289 -29.41 5.29 -0.58
C THR A 289 -30.86 5.43 -1.00
N GLY A 290 -31.16 5.25 -2.29
CA GLY A 290 -32.51 5.09 -2.83
C GLY A 290 -32.50 4.89 -4.34
N PRO A 291 -33.68 4.83 -4.97
CA PRO A 291 -33.79 4.91 -6.43
C PRO A 291 -33.12 6.21 -6.91
N ASN A 292 -32.16 6.06 -7.81
CA ASN A 292 -31.41 7.15 -8.44
C ASN A 292 -30.78 8.10 -7.40
N LYS A 293 -30.35 7.55 -6.27
CA LYS A 293 -29.77 8.32 -5.16
C LYS A 293 -28.62 7.58 -4.54
N ILE A 294 -27.51 8.29 -4.41
CA ILE A 294 -26.34 7.83 -3.69
C ILE A 294 -26.00 8.81 -2.57
N THR A 295 -25.41 8.28 -1.51
CA THR A 295 -24.67 9.10 -0.55
C THR A 295 -23.20 9.01 -0.87
N VAL A 296 -22.58 10.17 -0.97
CA VAL A 296 -21.16 10.36 -1.22
C VAL A 296 -20.53 11.00 0.00
N THR A 297 -19.42 10.44 0.48
CA THR A 297 -18.66 10.95 1.62
C THR A 297 -17.26 11.32 1.16
N ARG A 298 -16.86 12.59 1.38
CA ARG A 298 -15.58 13.14 0.93
C ARG A 298 -14.83 13.87 2.04
N SER A 299 -13.51 13.97 1.89
CA SER A 299 -12.68 14.86 2.70
C SER A 299 -12.87 16.30 2.27
N LYS A 300 -13.16 17.19 3.22
CA LYS A 300 -13.27 18.64 3.01
C LYS A 300 -12.48 19.39 4.07
N GLU A 301 -11.72 20.39 3.65
CA GLU A 301 -11.05 21.30 4.58
C GLU A 301 -12.02 22.40 5.01
N GLN A 302 -12.24 22.53 6.32
CA GLN A 302 -13.08 23.57 6.91
C GLN A 302 -12.34 24.18 8.10
N ALA A 303 -12.08 25.48 8.04
CA ALA A 303 -11.37 26.23 9.07
C ALA A 303 -10.02 25.61 9.48
N GLY A 304 -9.25 25.09 8.51
CA GLY A 304 -7.92 24.49 8.73
C GLY A 304 -7.96 23.07 9.30
N THR A 305 -9.13 22.45 9.41
CA THR A 305 -9.30 21.05 9.81
C THR A 305 -9.94 20.26 8.68
N TRP A 306 -9.44 19.05 8.43
CA TRP A 306 -10.05 18.11 7.49
C TRP A 306 -11.17 17.35 8.19
N ILE A 307 -12.36 17.39 7.60
CA ILE A 307 -13.55 16.66 8.06
C ILE A 307 -14.09 15.77 6.94
N LEU A 308 -14.91 14.78 7.31
CA LEU A 308 -15.71 14.03 6.36
C LEU A 308 -17.06 14.73 6.20
N GLU A 309 -17.38 15.11 4.97
CA GLU A 309 -18.68 15.66 4.59
C GLU A 309 -19.43 14.62 3.76
N SER A 310 -20.70 14.37 4.12
CA SER A 310 -21.57 13.47 3.37
C SER A 310 -22.72 14.23 2.76
N GLU A 311 -23.05 13.93 1.51
CA GLU A 311 -24.20 14.50 0.81
C GLU A 311 -24.96 13.43 0.05
N ILE A 312 -26.23 13.72 -0.25
CA ILE A 312 -27.04 12.89 -1.14
C ILE A 312 -26.96 13.50 -2.54
N VAL A 313 -26.55 12.70 -3.51
CA VAL A 313 -26.55 13.05 -4.93
C VAL A 313 -27.73 12.34 -5.58
N VAL A 314 -28.54 13.10 -6.31
CA VAL A 314 -29.57 12.54 -7.19
C VAL A 314 -28.90 12.26 -8.53
N LEU A 315 -29.05 11.02 -8.98
CA LEU A 315 -28.51 10.53 -10.24
C LEU A 315 -29.56 10.70 -11.33
N ASP A 316 -29.09 11.03 -12.52
CA ASP A 316 -29.91 11.04 -13.74
C ASP A 316 -30.04 9.63 -14.32
#